data_AF-A0A3D5NY12-F1
#
_entry.id   AF-A0A3D5NY12-F1
#
_cell.length_a   1.000
_cell.length_b   1.000
_cell.length_c   1.000
_cell.angle_alpha   90.00
_cell.angle_beta   90.00
_cell.angle_gamma   90.00
#
_symmetry.space_group_name_H-M   'P 1'
#
loop_
_entity.id
_entity.type
_entity.pdbx_description
1 polymer ?
#
loop_
_entity_poly.entity_id
_entity_poly.type
_entity_poly.pdbx_seq_one_letter_code
_entity_poly.pdbx_strand_id
1 'polypeptide(L)' 'MIKQALLITVWATLLQGQMTLSEVMVNPQGLETANEFLEIHSSATNEVSLIGWIISDGAG' A
#
# COMPACT_ATOMS: atom_id res chain seq x y z
N MET A 1 -45.20 17.91 -5.08
CA MET A 1 -44.91 16.47 -4.91
C MET A 1 -43.43 16.25 -5.18
N ILE A 2 -42.73 15.73 -4.17
CA ILE A 2 -41.28 15.56 -4.07
C ILE A 2 -40.82 14.45 -5.02
N LYS A 3 -39.66 14.62 -5.63
CA LYS A 3 -38.66 13.55 -5.80
C LYS A 3 -37.32 14.16 -6.23
N GLN A 4 -36.61 14.71 -5.25
CA GLN A 4 -35.16 14.80 -5.36
C GLN A 4 -34.63 13.37 -5.28
N ALA A 5 -34.11 12.86 -6.39
CA ALA A 5 -33.37 11.60 -6.40
C ALA A 5 -31.94 11.93 -5.95
N LEU A 6 -31.67 11.72 -4.66
CA LEU A 6 -30.32 11.73 -4.12
C LEU A 6 -29.61 10.47 -4.62
N LEU A 7 -28.81 10.62 -5.68
CA LEU A 7 -27.84 9.59 -6.07
C LEU A 7 -26.73 9.57 -5.01
N ILE A 8 -26.86 8.68 -4.03
CA ILE A 8 -25.76 8.35 -3.14
C ILE A 8 -24.84 7.42 -3.91
N THR A 9 -23.84 7.99 -4.60
CA THR A 9 -22.67 7.21 -4.99
C THR A 9 -21.87 6.94 -3.73
N VAL A 10 -22.09 5.77 -3.12
CA VAL A 10 -21.12 5.22 -2.17
C VAL A 10 -19.93 4.83 -3.02
N TRP A 11 -19.01 5.77 -3.25
CA TRP A 11 -17.67 5.43 -3.63
C TRP A 11 -17.17 4.56 -2.48
N ALA A 12 -16.99 3.27 -2.72
CA ALA A 12 -16.18 2.45 -1.84
C ALA A 12 -14.80 3.10 -1.91
N THR A 13 -14.52 4.04 -1.01
CA THR A 13 -13.15 4.36 -0.68
C THR A 13 -12.59 3.03 -0.24
N LEU A 14 -11.81 2.40 -1.12
CA LEU A 14 -10.96 1.28 -0.74
C LEU A 14 -10.25 1.80 0.50
N LEU A 15 -10.59 1.24 1.67
CA LEU A 15 -9.90 1.53 2.92
C LEU A 15 -8.54 0.84 2.78
N GLN A 16 -7.72 1.37 1.88
CA GLN A 16 -6.35 0.98 1.70
C GLN A 16 -5.64 1.43 2.97
N GLY A 17 -4.88 0.51 3.56
CA GLY A 17 -4.07 0.84 4.73
C GLY A 17 -3.22 2.07 4.42
N GLN A 18 -3.11 2.99 5.39
CA GLN A 18 -2.30 4.19 5.20
C GLN A 18 -0.84 3.85 4.86
N MET A 19 -0.37 2.68 5.31
CA MET A 19 0.90 2.06 4.95
C MET A 19 0.62 0.77 4.18
N THR A 20 1.28 0.58 3.03
CA THR A 20 1.15 -0.63 2.20
C THR A 20 2.51 -1.13 1.75
N LEU A 21 2.70 -2.45 1.74
CA LEU A 21 3.77 -3.07 0.96
C LEU A 21 3.37 -2.98 -0.52
N SER A 22 3.94 -2.04 -1.26
CA SER A 22 3.54 -1.72 -2.64
C SER A 22 4.21 -2.61 -3.67
N GLU A 23 5.41 -3.10 -3.39
CA GLU A 23 6.17 -3.96 -4.30
C GLU A 23 7.01 -4.99 -3.55
N VAL A 24 7.15 -6.16 -4.18
CA VAL A 24 8.10 -7.21 -3.83
C VAL A 24 8.85 -7.59 -5.10
N MET A 25 10.12 -7.19 -5.20
CA MET A 25 10.99 -7.54 -6.31
C MET A 25 11.90 -8.70 -5.91
N VAL A 26 11.73 -9.83 -6.58
CA VAL A 26 12.55 -11.04 -6.44
C VAL A 26 13.06 -11.46 -7.80
N ASN A 27 14.29 -11.98 -7.88
CA ASN A 27 14.90 -12.45 -9.13
C ASN A 27 14.73 -11.48 -10.32
N PRO A 28 15.25 -10.24 -10.21
CA PRO A 28 15.09 -9.23 -11.25
C PRO A 28 15.70 -9.71 -12.58
N GLN A 29 14.97 -9.51 -13.68
CA GLN A 29 15.48 -9.81 -15.01
C GLN A 29 16.55 -8.80 -15.43
N GLY A 30 17.76 -9.28 -15.77
CA GLY A 30 18.81 -8.44 -16.33
C GLY A 30 20.21 -8.82 -15.85
N LEU A 31 21.16 -7.88 -15.92
CA LEU A 31 22.43 -8.02 -15.21
C LEU A 31 22.13 -8.13 -13.71
N GLU A 32 22.81 -9.04 -13.02
CA GLU A 32 22.80 -9.27 -11.55
C GLU A 32 23.15 -8.01 -10.71
N THR A 33 23.16 -6.84 -11.32
CA THR A 33 23.37 -5.52 -10.73
C THR A 33 22.11 -4.93 -10.12
N ALA A 34 20.91 -5.42 -10.49
CA ALA A 34 19.68 -5.00 -9.85
C ALA A 34 19.50 -5.77 -8.54
N ASN A 35 19.43 -5.04 -7.42
CA ASN A 35 19.20 -5.66 -6.12
C ASN A 35 17.72 -6.01 -5.96
N GLU A 36 17.45 -7.08 -5.21
CA GLU A 36 16.12 -7.41 -4.72
C GLU A 36 15.68 -6.39 -3.65
N PHE A 37 14.38 -6.11 -3.58
CA PHE A 37 13.85 -5.15 -2.62
C PHE A 37 12.38 -5.39 -2.26
N LEU A 38 11.98 -4.78 -1.15
CA LEU A 38 10.60 -4.59 -0.71
C LEU A 38 10.32 -3.09 -0.68
N GLU A 39 9.17 -2.67 -1.20
CA GLU A 39 8.77 -1.25 -1.17
C GLU A 39 7.60 -1.04 -0.20
N ILE A 40 7.72 -0.02 0.65
CA ILE A 40 6.65 0.44 1.53
C ILE A 40 6.20 1.82 1.07
N HIS A 41 4.94 1.93 0.69
CA HIS A 41 4.30 3.20 0.35
C HIS A 41 3.42 3.70 1.51
N SER A 42 3.57 4.98 1.84
CA SER A 42 2.69 5.71 2.76
C SER A 42 1.77 6.64 1.97
N SER A 43 0.46 6.49 2.15
CA SER A 43 -0.54 7.47 1.71
C SER A 43 -0.87 8.52 2.79
N ALA A 44 -0.12 8.52 3.90
CA ALA A 44 -0.28 9.52 4.94
C ALA A 44 0.09 10.92 4.43
N THR A 45 -0.64 11.94 4.92
CA THR A 45 -0.31 13.35 4.66
C THR A 45 0.77 13.87 5.62
N ASN A 46 1.18 13.06 6.59
CA ASN A 46 2.18 13.35 7.61
C ASN A 46 3.23 12.23 7.68
N GLU A 47 4.36 12.52 8.32
CA GLU A 47 5.42 11.53 8.55
C GLU A 47 4.89 10.35 9.38
N VAL A 48 5.30 9.14 8.98
CA VAL A 48 5.04 7.90 9.70
C VAL A 48 6.37 7.32 10.16
N SER A 49 6.51 7.14 11.47
CA SER A 49 7.71 6.51 12.03
C SER A 49 7.66 5.00 11.79
N LEU A 50 8.77 4.46 11.24
CA LEU A 50 8.99 3.03 11.07
C LEU A 50 9.83 2.42 12.21
N ILE A 51 10.17 3.20 13.25
CA ILE A 51 10.98 2.72 14.37
C ILE A 51 10.28 1.53 15.04
N GLY A 52 11.01 0.41 15.15
CA GLY A 52 10.51 -0.82 15.78
C GLY A 52 9.61 -1.68 14.88
N TRP A 53 9.42 -1.32 13.62
CA TRP A 53 8.74 -2.19 12.66
C TRP A 53 9.58 -3.44 12.38
N ILE A 54 8.91 -4.57 12.26
CA ILE A 54 9.50 -5.85 11.89
C ILE A 54 8.80 -6.34 10.64
N ILE A 55 9.57 -6.72 9.63
CA ILE A 55 9.08 -7.39 8.43
C ILE A 55 9.55 -8.84 8.52
N SER A 56 8.62 -9.78 8.35
CA SER A 56 8.90 -11.22 8.36
C SER A 56 8.09 -11.87 7.25
N ASP A 57 8.69 -12.85 6.59
CA ASP A 57 8.05 -13.74 5.61
C ASP A 57 7.11 -14.77 6.26
N GLY A 58 6.97 -14.74 7.59
CA GLY A 58 6.06 -15.59 8.35
C GLY A 58 6.58 -17.00 8.61
N ALA A 59 7.77 -17.37 8.11
CA ALA A 59 8.38 -18.69 8.31
C ALA A 59 9.81 -18.56 8.85
N GLY A 60 10.02 -19.09 10.05
CA GLY A 60 11.37 -19.46 10.50
C GLY A 60 11.82 -20.76 9.87
#